data_AF-A0A2K9A074-F1
#
_entry.id   AF-A0A2K9A074-F1
#
_cell.length_a   1.000
_cell.length_b   1.000
_cell.length_c   1.000
_cell.angle_alpha   90.00
_cell.angle_beta   90.00
_cell.angle_gamma   90.00
#
_symmetry.space_group_name_H-M   'P 1'
#
loop_
_entity.id
_entity.type
_entity.pdbx_description
1 polymer ?
#
loop_
_entity_poly.entity_id
_entity_poly.type
_entity_poly.pdbx_seq_one_letter_code
_entity_poly.pdbx_strand_id
1 'polypeptide(L)'
;MHNLIKKISVVFIVTLLLLGLPLISGYIADALFVEAIDPDGAFLWISIHHIAQMLMFIILILLIKKVKPEINFGFNFNEKKKGFKYVGFFTIGFLIYTAVGFGMTLISDSFVPYANDLNARNIFGYLGFQLLLSGPSEEILFRAFGITILGLVFKKRIFKDKLSVSNLIAAVIFGLAHVGIYFAPFELRYNLFQLIYAFALGLIYGDCYEKTGSVIYPMVIHSISNVIAVGVTMLLS
;
A
#
# COMPACT_ATOMS: atom_id res chain seq x y z
N MET A 1 21.88 -23.28 -11.93
CA MET A 1 22.20 -22.68 -10.62
C MET A 1 22.25 -21.15 -10.66
N HIS A 2 23.03 -20.53 -11.55
CA HIS A 2 23.19 -19.06 -11.64
C HIS A 2 21.87 -18.26 -11.76
N ASN A 3 20.93 -18.71 -12.62
CA ASN A 3 19.63 -18.04 -12.79
C ASN A 3 18.72 -18.13 -11.54
N LEU A 4 18.84 -19.20 -10.76
CA LEU A 4 18.08 -19.36 -9.52
C LEU A 4 18.62 -18.42 -8.44
N ILE A 5 19.95 -18.38 -8.28
CA ILE A 5 20.61 -17.45 -7.34
C ILE A 5 20.22 -16.02 -7.66
N LYS A 6 20.29 -15.60 -8.93
CA LYS A 6 19.86 -14.26 -9.36
C LYS A 6 18.43 -13.93 -8.93
N LYS A 7 17.47 -14.85 -9.15
CA LYS A 7 16.06 -14.65 -8.76
C LYS A 7 15.92 -14.50 -7.25
N ILE A 8 16.56 -15.36 -6.48
CA ILE A 8 16.54 -15.31 -5.01
C ILE A 8 17.14 -14.00 -4.51
N SER A 9 18.29 -13.59 -5.04
CA SER A 9 18.92 -12.31 -4.67
C SER A 9 18.04 -11.12 -4.99
N VAL A 10 17.37 -11.10 -6.14
CA VAL A 10 16.45 -10.02 -6.50
C VAL A 10 15.24 -9.97 -5.55
N VAL A 11 14.62 -11.12 -5.24
CA VAL A 11 13.52 -11.15 -4.26
C VAL A 11 13.98 -10.66 -2.90
N PHE A 12 15.15 -11.11 -2.45
CA PHE A 12 15.72 -10.70 -1.16
C PHE A 12 15.97 -9.19 -1.11
N ILE A 13 16.65 -8.62 -2.12
CA ILE A 13 16.94 -7.18 -2.19
C ILE A 13 15.64 -6.37 -2.26
N VAL A 14 14.69 -6.78 -3.11
CA VAL A 14 13.39 -6.08 -3.21
C VAL A 14 12.65 -6.13 -1.88
N THR A 15 12.63 -7.28 -1.19
CA THR A 15 11.99 -7.41 0.13
C THR A 15 12.67 -6.52 1.16
N LEU A 16 14.00 -6.51 1.20
CA LEU A 16 14.77 -5.63 2.09
C LEU A 16 14.46 -4.16 1.84
N LEU A 17 14.34 -3.73 0.59
CA LEU A 17 14.01 -2.34 0.28
C LEU A 17 12.56 -2.01 0.66
N LEU A 18 11.60 -2.87 0.29
CA LEU A 18 10.17 -2.66 0.53
C LEU A 18 9.79 -2.70 2.00
N LEU A 19 10.54 -3.41 2.85
CA LEU A 19 10.30 -3.46 4.29
C LEU A 19 11.25 -2.55 5.08
N GLY A 20 12.48 -2.39 4.62
CA GLY A 20 13.52 -1.64 5.33
C GLY A 20 13.43 -0.12 5.16
N LEU A 21 13.15 0.38 3.95
CA LEU A 21 13.03 1.82 3.75
C LEU A 21 11.84 2.45 4.50
N PRO A 22 10.66 1.81 4.62
CA PRO A 22 9.62 2.30 5.51
C PRO A 22 10.06 2.41 6.97
N LEU A 23 10.90 1.49 7.48
CA LEU A 23 11.45 1.64 8.84
C LEU A 23 12.33 2.90 8.97
N ILE A 24 13.13 3.22 7.95
CA ILE A 24 13.89 4.48 7.89
C ILE A 24 12.95 5.68 7.89
N SER A 25 11.84 5.61 7.15
CA SER A 25 10.81 6.65 7.15
C SER A 25 10.16 6.85 8.52
N GLY A 26 10.06 5.80 9.34
CA GLY A 26 9.64 5.90 10.74
C GLY A 26 10.56 6.81 11.54
N TYR A 27 11.88 6.58 11.48
CA TYR A 27 12.86 7.44 12.15
C TYR A 27 12.83 8.89 11.63
N ILE A 28 12.59 9.10 10.33
CA ILE A 28 12.42 10.44 9.76
C ILE A 28 11.15 11.10 10.31
N ALA A 29 10.06 10.35 10.42
CA ALA A 29 8.81 10.84 10.99
C ALA A 29 8.97 11.21 12.47
N ASP A 30 9.65 10.39 13.26
CA ASP A 30 9.97 10.69 14.66
C ASP A 30 10.77 12.00 14.79
N ALA A 31 11.76 12.20 13.93
CA ALA A 31 12.63 13.38 13.97
C ALA A 31 11.94 14.68 13.51
N LEU A 32 10.91 14.57 12.66
CA LEU A 32 10.22 15.72 12.06
C LEU A 32 8.82 15.95 12.62
N PHE A 33 8.35 15.11 13.55
CA PHE A 33 7.03 15.24 14.14
C PHE A 33 6.91 16.53 14.95
N VAL A 34 5.78 17.24 14.79
CA VAL A 34 5.50 18.49 15.48
C VAL A 34 4.14 18.41 16.16
N GLU A 35 4.14 18.19 17.48
CA GLU A 35 2.94 18.04 18.31
C GLU A 35 1.99 19.23 18.20
N ALA A 36 2.50 20.46 18.06
CA ALA A 36 1.64 21.65 17.92
C ALA A 36 0.71 21.60 16.68
N ILE A 37 1.11 20.90 15.62
CA ILE A 37 0.33 20.76 14.38
C ILE A 37 -0.69 19.63 14.54
N ASP A 38 -0.29 18.51 15.15
CA ASP A 38 -1.10 17.31 15.34
C ASP A 38 -0.98 16.79 16.79
N PRO A 39 -1.66 17.44 17.75
CA PRO A 39 -1.52 17.10 19.17
C PRO A 39 -1.97 15.68 19.51
N ASP A 40 -2.95 15.17 18.75
CA ASP A 40 -3.50 13.83 18.93
C ASP A 40 -2.68 12.76 18.17
N GLY A 41 -1.65 13.16 17.42
CA GLY A 41 -0.85 12.26 16.59
C GLY A 41 -1.66 11.53 15.51
N ALA A 42 -2.79 12.12 15.09
CA ALA A 42 -3.78 11.46 14.24
C ALA A 42 -3.32 11.30 12.79
N PHE A 43 -2.48 12.18 12.25
CA PHE A 43 -2.19 12.20 10.80
C PHE A 43 -0.78 12.64 10.42
N LEU A 44 -0.10 13.45 11.22
CA LEU A 44 1.15 14.10 10.80
C LEU A 44 2.30 13.11 10.74
N TRP A 45 2.48 12.29 11.79
CA TRP A 45 3.55 11.29 11.81
C TRP A 45 3.43 10.35 10.62
N ILE A 46 2.24 9.80 10.39
CA ILE A 46 1.99 8.86 9.30
C ILE A 46 2.13 9.53 7.92
N SER A 47 1.77 10.81 7.81
CA SER A 47 1.98 11.59 6.59
C SER A 47 3.46 11.79 6.28
N ILE A 48 4.27 12.19 7.26
CA ILE A 48 5.71 12.36 7.08
C ILE A 48 6.36 11.04 6.71
N HIS A 49 5.99 9.96 7.41
CA HIS A 49 6.45 8.61 7.11
C HIS A 49 6.18 8.24 5.64
N HIS A 50 4.95 8.44 5.17
CA HIS A 50 4.56 8.10 3.80
C HIS A 50 5.25 8.97 2.75
N ILE A 51 5.39 10.28 3.01
CA ILE A 51 6.14 11.18 2.15
C ILE A 51 7.60 10.73 2.05
N ALA A 52 8.25 10.41 3.17
CA ALA A 52 9.64 9.99 3.20
C ALA A 52 9.87 8.69 2.40
N GLN A 53 9.06 7.64 2.60
CA GLN A 53 9.21 6.39 1.85
C GLN A 53 8.95 6.61 0.36
N MET A 54 7.91 7.38 0.02
CA MET A 54 7.58 7.70 -1.36
C MET A 54 8.75 8.39 -2.07
N LEU A 55 9.35 9.42 -1.44
CA LEU A 55 10.48 10.14 -2.00
C LEU A 55 11.71 9.25 -2.19
N MET A 56 12.03 8.39 -1.22
CA MET A 56 13.13 7.43 -1.34
C MET A 56 12.94 6.49 -2.54
N PHE A 57 11.73 5.97 -2.74
CA PHE A 57 11.46 5.11 -3.90
C PHE A 57 11.41 5.86 -5.23
N ILE A 58 10.92 7.11 -5.26
CA ILE A 58 11.03 7.96 -6.45
C ILE A 58 12.49 8.15 -6.83
N ILE A 59 13.37 8.45 -5.86
CA ILE A 59 14.82 8.57 -6.11
C ILE A 59 15.39 7.27 -6.68
N LEU A 60 15.08 6.12 -6.09
CA LEU A 60 15.53 4.82 -6.62
C LEU A 60 15.06 4.58 -8.05
N ILE A 61 13.80 4.87 -8.35
CA ILE A 61 13.22 4.74 -9.70
C ILE A 61 13.96 5.64 -10.69
N LEU A 62 14.22 6.90 -10.33
CA LEU A 62 14.95 7.86 -11.16
C LEU A 62 16.39 7.41 -11.42
N LEU A 63 17.08 6.90 -10.40
CA LEU A 63 18.43 6.34 -10.54
C LEU A 63 18.45 5.13 -11.49
N ILE A 64 17.46 4.23 -11.38
CA ILE A 64 17.34 3.09 -12.29
C ILE A 64 17.03 3.58 -13.71
N LYS A 65 16.11 4.53 -13.88
CA LYS A 65 15.76 5.13 -15.18
C LYS A 65 16.96 5.79 -15.86
N LYS A 66 17.88 6.38 -15.11
CA LYS A 66 19.12 6.96 -15.66
C LYS A 66 20.02 5.90 -16.33
N VAL A 67 20.04 4.68 -15.80
CA VAL A 67 20.86 3.57 -16.31
C VAL A 67 20.09 2.67 -17.29
N LYS A 68 18.78 2.56 -17.11
CA LYS A 68 17.85 1.68 -17.84
C LYS A 68 16.58 2.44 -18.24
N PRO A 69 16.68 3.40 -19.18
CA PRO A 69 15.57 4.28 -19.55
C PRO A 69 14.35 3.53 -20.11
N GLU A 70 14.56 2.33 -20.66
CA GLU A 70 13.53 1.47 -21.25
C GLU A 70 12.57 0.84 -20.22
N ILE A 71 12.96 0.74 -18.95
CA ILE A 71 12.12 0.13 -17.91
C ILE A 71 10.95 1.05 -17.60
N ASN A 72 9.72 0.59 -17.82
CA ASN A 72 8.52 1.36 -17.51
C ASN A 72 7.99 1.03 -16.10
N PHE A 73 7.92 2.05 -15.24
CA PHE A 73 7.40 1.96 -13.87
C PHE A 73 5.91 2.34 -13.76
N GLY A 74 5.24 2.59 -14.89
CA GLY A 74 3.79 2.77 -14.94
C GLY A 74 3.27 4.16 -14.54
N PHE A 75 4.11 5.20 -14.48
CA PHE A 75 3.67 6.59 -14.26
C PHE A 75 3.04 7.18 -15.53
N ASN A 76 1.87 6.69 -15.90
CA ASN A 76 1.13 7.10 -17.09
C ASN A 76 -0.38 6.89 -16.88
N PHE A 77 -1.20 7.34 -17.83
CA PHE A 77 -2.64 7.10 -17.85
C PHE A 77 -3.03 6.14 -18.99
N ASN A 78 -2.23 5.13 -19.27
CA ASN A 78 -2.54 4.14 -20.30
C ASN A 78 -3.85 3.40 -19.96
N GLU A 79 -4.50 2.82 -20.97
CA GLU A 79 -5.69 2.00 -20.80
C GLU A 79 -6.82 2.70 -20.00
N LYS A 80 -7.03 4.02 -20.18
CA LYS A 80 -8.01 4.84 -19.42
C LYS A 80 -9.36 4.17 -19.19
N LYS A 81 -9.98 3.68 -20.26
CA LYS A 81 -11.29 3.01 -20.20
C LYS A 81 -11.26 1.81 -19.25
N LYS A 82 -10.20 1.01 -19.30
CA LYS A 82 -10.02 -0.16 -18.44
C LYS A 82 -9.68 0.26 -17.00
N GLY A 83 -8.82 1.27 -16.82
CA GLY A 83 -8.46 1.81 -15.52
C GLY A 83 -9.66 2.36 -14.74
N PHE A 84 -10.48 3.20 -15.38
CA PHE A 84 -11.72 3.69 -14.76
C PHE A 84 -12.76 2.59 -14.53
N LYS A 85 -12.80 1.57 -15.40
CA LYS A 85 -13.63 0.38 -15.16
C LYS A 85 -13.17 -0.39 -13.92
N TYR A 86 -11.86 -0.52 -13.71
CA TYR A 86 -11.28 -1.08 -12.47
C TYR A 86 -11.71 -0.27 -11.26
N VAL A 87 -11.56 1.06 -11.32
CA VAL A 87 -11.94 1.96 -10.22
C VAL A 87 -13.42 1.80 -9.88
N GLY A 88 -14.32 1.88 -10.86
CA GLY A 88 -15.75 1.75 -10.63
C GLY A 88 -16.16 0.42 -10.00
N PHE A 89 -15.72 -0.71 -10.57
CA PHE A 89 -16.08 -2.02 -10.02
C PHE A 89 -15.47 -2.29 -8.66
N PHE A 90 -14.23 -1.89 -8.46
CA PHE A 90 -13.58 -2.02 -7.16
C PHE A 90 -14.34 -1.20 -6.11
N THR A 91 -14.62 0.07 -6.37
CA THR A 91 -15.34 0.94 -5.42
C THR A 91 -16.70 0.38 -5.04
N ILE A 92 -17.51 -0.07 -6.02
CA ILE A 92 -18.82 -0.67 -5.74
C ILE A 92 -18.68 -1.94 -4.89
N GLY A 93 -17.78 -2.85 -5.28
CA GLY A 93 -17.54 -4.08 -4.52
C GLY A 93 -17.03 -3.80 -3.11
N PHE A 94 -16.17 -2.80 -2.96
CA PHE A 94 -15.58 -2.41 -1.69
C PHE A 94 -16.59 -1.72 -0.77
N LEU A 95 -17.51 -0.91 -1.31
CA LEU A 95 -18.63 -0.35 -0.55
C LEU A 95 -19.54 -1.46 0.01
N ILE A 96 -19.87 -2.46 -0.82
CA ILE A 96 -20.67 -3.61 -0.38
C ILE A 96 -19.92 -4.39 0.71
N TYR A 97 -18.64 -4.70 0.48
CA TYR A 97 -17.78 -5.36 1.45
C TYR A 97 -17.73 -4.59 2.78
N THR A 98 -17.55 -3.28 2.73
CA THR A 98 -17.49 -2.40 3.91
C THR A 98 -18.83 -2.41 4.64
N ALA A 99 -19.94 -2.20 3.94
CA ALA A 99 -21.28 -2.20 4.54
C ALA A 99 -21.59 -3.53 5.25
N VAL A 100 -21.28 -4.65 4.61
CA VAL A 100 -21.45 -5.99 5.18
C VAL A 100 -20.53 -6.20 6.39
N GLY A 101 -19.24 -5.83 6.26
CA GLY A 101 -18.27 -5.92 7.34
C GLY A 101 -18.67 -5.13 8.59
N PHE A 102 -18.95 -3.84 8.44
CA PHE A 102 -19.38 -3.00 9.56
C PHE A 102 -20.75 -3.44 10.12
N GLY A 103 -21.69 -3.84 9.26
CA GLY A 103 -22.97 -4.40 9.71
C GLY A 103 -22.79 -5.62 10.61
N MET A 104 -21.85 -6.52 10.28
CA MET A 104 -21.50 -7.66 11.15
C MET A 104 -20.88 -7.20 12.47
N THR A 105 -20.02 -6.17 12.47
CA THR A 105 -19.42 -5.66 13.72
C THR A 105 -20.46 -5.03 14.65
N LEU A 106 -21.46 -4.35 14.11
CA LEU A 106 -22.55 -3.75 14.88
C LEU A 106 -23.49 -4.81 15.46
N ILE A 107 -23.83 -5.84 14.69
CA ILE A 107 -24.71 -6.94 15.16
C ILE A 107 -24.03 -7.78 16.25
N SER A 108 -22.71 -7.87 16.22
CA SER A 108 -21.91 -8.67 17.17
C SER A 108 -21.34 -7.86 18.34
N ASP A 109 -21.71 -6.58 18.48
CA ASP A 109 -21.17 -5.64 19.46
C ASP A 109 -19.63 -5.60 19.49
N SER A 110 -18.99 -5.83 18.34
CA SER A 110 -17.53 -5.89 18.17
C SER A 110 -16.96 -4.68 17.43
N PHE A 111 -17.78 -3.65 17.22
CA PHE A 111 -17.34 -2.40 16.61
C PHE A 111 -16.25 -1.72 17.45
N VAL A 112 -15.16 -1.34 16.80
CA VAL A 112 -14.07 -0.58 17.41
C VAL A 112 -14.17 0.87 16.92
N PRO A 113 -14.50 1.83 17.82
CA PRO A 113 -14.58 3.24 17.45
C PRO A 113 -13.24 3.81 17.00
N TYR A 114 -13.31 4.94 16.29
CA TYR A 114 -12.15 5.72 15.91
C TYR A 114 -11.39 6.16 17.16
N ALA A 115 -10.06 6.00 17.14
CA ALA A 115 -9.24 6.11 18.35
C ALA A 115 -9.04 7.54 18.85
N ASN A 116 -9.15 8.54 17.96
CA ASN A 116 -8.90 9.94 18.28
C ASN A 116 -10.21 10.74 18.31
N ASP A 117 -10.18 11.91 18.95
CA ASP A 117 -11.35 12.81 18.99
C ASP A 117 -11.81 13.21 17.58
N LEU A 118 -13.13 13.16 17.36
CA LEU A 118 -13.79 13.54 16.11
C LEU A 118 -13.91 15.05 15.94
N ASN A 119 -12.78 15.76 16.06
CA ASN A 119 -12.69 17.18 15.73
C ASN A 119 -12.31 17.38 14.25
N ALA A 120 -12.57 18.58 13.71
CA ALA A 120 -12.30 18.88 12.31
C ALA A 120 -10.83 18.64 11.90
N ARG A 121 -9.88 18.90 12.81
CA ARG A 121 -8.45 18.72 12.52
C ARG A 121 -8.12 17.24 12.27
N ASN A 122 -8.55 16.35 13.16
CA ASN A 122 -8.28 14.92 13.03
C ASN A 122 -9.00 14.31 11.84
N ILE A 123 -10.27 14.68 11.62
CA ILE A 123 -11.06 14.19 10.49
C ILE A 123 -10.40 14.60 9.17
N PHE A 124 -10.17 15.90 8.94
CA PHE A 124 -9.59 16.36 7.67
C PHE A 124 -8.13 15.95 7.52
N GLY A 125 -7.36 15.96 8.60
CA GLY A 125 -5.96 15.53 8.59
C GLY A 125 -5.83 14.07 8.20
N TYR A 126 -6.56 13.18 8.88
CA TYR A 126 -6.44 11.74 8.65
C TYR A 126 -7.13 11.29 7.35
N LEU A 127 -8.31 11.81 7.00
CA LEU A 127 -8.91 11.52 5.69
C LEU A 127 -8.10 12.12 4.55
N GLY A 128 -7.45 13.28 4.76
CA GLY A 128 -6.50 13.86 3.81
C GLY A 128 -5.30 12.94 3.58
N PHE A 129 -4.71 12.40 4.65
CA PHE A 129 -3.68 11.37 4.57
C PHE A 129 -4.16 10.15 3.77
N GLN A 130 -5.35 9.61 4.09
CA GLN A 130 -5.89 8.43 3.40
C GLN A 130 -6.17 8.67 1.92
N LEU A 131 -6.62 9.88 1.56
CA LEU A 131 -6.92 10.20 0.18
C LEU A 131 -5.64 10.44 -0.64
N LEU A 132 -4.69 11.18 -0.08
CA LEU A 132 -3.60 11.79 -0.85
C LEU A 132 -2.25 11.11 -0.68
N LEU A 133 -2.03 10.35 0.40
CA LEU A 133 -0.71 9.83 0.74
C LEU A 133 -0.65 8.31 0.86
N SER A 134 -1.61 7.66 1.53
CA SER A 134 -1.54 6.20 1.75
C SER A 134 -1.43 5.41 0.44
N GLY A 135 -2.42 5.56 -0.45
CA GLY A 135 -2.40 4.95 -1.79
C GLY A 135 -1.20 5.38 -2.63
N PRO A 136 -1.00 6.69 -2.93
CA PRO A 136 0.12 7.16 -3.73
C PRO A 136 1.49 6.68 -3.27
N SER A 137 1.76 6.75 -1.98
CA SER A 137 3.02 6.28 -1.40
C SER A 137 3.19 4.77 -1.61
N GLU A 138 2.27 3.96 -1.09
CA GLU A 138 2.45 2.51 -1.08
C GLU A 138 2.42 1.90 -2.49
N GLU A 139 1.61 2.42 -3.41
CA GLU A 139 1.58 1.90 -4.77
C GLU A 139 2.87 2.20 -5.56
N ILE A 140 3.57 3.30 -5.25
CA ILE A 140 4.91 3.56 -5.81
C ILE A 140 5.89 2.48 -5.37
N LEU A 141 5.84 2.10 -4.09
CA LEU A 141 6.69 1.06 -3.52
C LEU A 141 6.38 -0.30 -4.12
N PHE A 142 5.17 -0.79 -3.91
CA PHE A 142 4.85 -2.19 -4.17
C PHE A 142 4.56 -2.46 -5.64
N ARG A 143 3.94 -1.53 -6.37
CA ARG A 143 3.50 -1.76 -7.76
C ARG A 143 4.49 -1.17 -8.75
N ALA A 144 4.71 0.15 -8.71
CA ALA A 144 5.62 0.78 -9.64
C ALA A 144 7.03 0.20 -9.50
N PHE A 145 7.62 0.19 -8.30
CA PHE A 145 8.94 -0.39 -8.08
C PHE A 145 8.89 -1.92 -7.96
N GLY A 146 8.18 -2.45 -6.96
CA GLY A 146 8.22 -3.87 -6.58
C GLY A 146 7.89 -4.82 -7.73
N ILE A 147 6.68 -4.72 -8.30
CA ILE A 147 6.26 -5.60 -9.41
C ILE A 147 7.15 -5.42 -10.64
N THR A 148 7.57 -4.20 -10.97
CA THR A 148 8.42 -3.94 -12.15
C THR A 148 9.77 -4.63 -12.01
N ILE A 149 10.46 -4.46 -10.88
CA ILE A 149 11.79 -5.06 -10.64
C ILE A 149 11.70 -6.60 -10.56
N LEU A 150 10.71 -7.13 -9.85
CA LEU A 150 10.45 -8.58 -9.82
C LEU A 150 10.14 -9.12 -11.23
N GLY A 151 9.38 -8.37 -12.01
CA GLY A 151 9.03 -8.67 -13.41
C GLY A 151 10.22 -8.73 -14.36
N LEU A 152 11.39 -8.20 -14.00
CA LEU A 152 12.62 -8.36 -14.78
C LEU A 152 13.15 -9.80 -14.74
N VAL A 153 12.90 -10.53 -13.65
CA VAL A 153 13.39 -11.90 -13.45
C VAL A 153 12.29 -12.97 -13.43
N PHE A 154 11.05 -12.57 -13.15
CA PHE A 154 9.88 -13.45 -13.22
C PHE A 154 8.97 -13.06 -14.38
N LYS A 155 8.97 -13.86 -15.44
CA LYS A 155 8.04 -13.74 -16.57
C LYS A 155 6.83 -14.69 -16.48
N LYS A 156 6.87 -15.62 -15.53
CA LYS A 156 5.85 -16.66 -15.37
C LYS A 156 4.56 -16.08 -14.80
N ARG A 157 3.43 -16.51 -15.35
CA ARG A 157 2.10 -16.36 -14.75
C ARG A 157 1.56 -17.74 -14.34
N ILE A 158 0.65 -17.75 -13.38
CA ILE A 158 0.00 -18.92 -12.78
C ILE A 158 -1.52 -18.75 -12.84
N PHE A 159 -2.27 -19.80 -12.52
CA PHE A 159 -3.75 -19.84 -12.59
C PHE A 159 -4.30 -19.48 -13.99
N LYS A 160 -3.82 -20.19 -15.03
CA LYS A 160 -4.19 -19.95 -16.45
C LYS A 160 -3.87 -18.51 -16.87
N ASP A 161 -2.63 -18.09 -16.60
CA ASP A 161 -2.09 -16.77 -16.92
C ASP A 161 -2.81 -15.57 -16.28
N LYS A 162 -3.62 -15.81 -15.23
CA LYS A 162 -4.35 -14.73 -14.55
C LYS A 162 -3.47 -13.97 -13.56
N LEU A 163 -2.59 -14.66 -12.82
CA LEU A 163 -1.78 -14.05 -11.77
C LEU A 163 -0.29 -14.16 -12.09
N SER A 164 0.44 -13.04 -12.12
CA SER A 164 1.90 -13.11 -12.25
C SER A 164 2.55 -13.54 -10.93
N VAL A 165 3.72 -14.18 -11.04
CA VAL A 165 4.55 -14.48 -9.87
C VAL A 165 5.06 -13.20 -9.21
N SER A 166 5.32 -12.14 -9.98
CA SER A 166 5.76 -10.84 -9.44
C SER A 166 4.69 -10.19 -8.56
N ASN A 167 3.44 -10.18 -9.01
CA ASN A 167 2.32 -9.67 -8.23
C ASN A 167 2.10 -10.51 -6.97
N LEU A 168 2.14 -11.84 -7.09
CA LEU A 168 2.03 -12.72 -5.92
C LEU A 168 3.10 -12.40 -4.86
N ILE A 169 4.37 -12.29 -5.26
CA ILE A 169 5.46 -11.97 -4.32
C ILE A 169 5.27 -10.57 -3.74
N ALA A 170 4.96 -9.55 -4.55
CA ALA A 170 4.73 -8.19 -4.07
C ALA A 170 3.55 -8.11 -3.08
N ALA A 171 2.47 -8.84 -3.34
CA ALA A 171 1.31 -8.91 -2.44
C ALA A 171 1.65 -9.60 -1.11
N VAL A 172 2.49 -10.65 -1.11
CA VAL A 172 2.99 -11.27 0.12
C VAL A 172 3.81 -10.27 0.94
N ILE A 173 4.75 -9.57 0.30
CA ILE A 173 5.57 -8.55 0.97
C ILE A 173 4.68 -7.40 1.50
N PHE A 174 3.67 -7.00 0.74
CA PHE A 174 2.71 -5.97 1.16
C PHE A 174 1.90 -6.40 2.41
N GLY A 175 1.47 -7.65 2.49
CA GLY A 175 0.91 -8.22 3.71
C GLY A 175 1.92 -8.15 4.86
N LEU A 176 3.15 -8.64 4.65
CA LEU A 176 4.20 -8.62 5.68
C LEU A 176 4.60 -7.22 6.15
N ALA A 177 4.41 -6.18 5.33
CA ALA A 177 4.64 -4.79 5.72
C ALA A 177 3.72 -4.31 6.87
N HIS A 178 2.63 -5.05 7.14
CA HIS A 178 1.72 -4.78 8.26
C HIS A 178 2.10 -5.54 9.55
N VAL A 179 3.21 -6.27 9.56
CA VAL A 179 3.76 -6.86 10.79
C VAL A 179 4.59 -5.79 11.51
N GLY A 180 4.22 -5.46 12.74
CA GLY A 180 5.03 -4.64 13.62
C GLY A 180 6.25 -5.42 14.10
N ILE A 181 7.45 -4.94 13.76
CA ILE A 181 8.73 -5.55 14.15
C ILE A 181 9.39 -4.67 15.21
N TYR A 182 9.55 -5.19 16.41
CA TYR A 182 10.23 -4.53 17.52
C TYR A 182 11.50 -5.31 17.84
N PHE A 183 12.60 -4.61 18.15
CA PHE A 183 13.92 -5.24 18.39
C PHE A 183 14.34 -5.27 19.86
N ALA A 184 13.68 -4.49 20.74
CA ALA A 184 14.01 -4.41 22.17
C ALA A 184 12.75 -4.26 23.05
N PRO A 185 12.18 -5.36 23.58
CA PRO A 185 12.51 -6.77 23.27
C PRO A 185 12.15 -7.14 21.83
N PHE A 186 12.71 -8.24 21.31
CA PHE A 186 12.29 -8.75 20.00
C PHE A 186 10.85 -9.24 20.05
N GLU A 187 9.95 -8.56 19.35
CA GLU A 187 8.52 -8.87 19.32
C GLU A 187 7.96 -8.65 17.91
N LEU A 188 7.13 -9.60 17.45
CA LEU A 188 6.35 -9.47 16.23
C LEU A 188 4.88 -9.30 16.59
N ARG A 189 4.30 -8.15 16.26
CA ARG A 189 2.86 -7.88 16.45
C ARG A 189 2.16 -7.91 15.12
N TYR A 190 1.13 -8.73 15.00
CA TYR A 190 0.35 -8.85 13.76
C TYR A 190 -1.09 -9.20 14.04
N ASN A 191 -1.96 -8.80 13.11
CA ASN A 191 -3.36 -9.22 13.07
C ASN A 191 -3.55 -10.08 11.82
N LEU A 192 -4.00 -11.33 12.00
CA LEU A 192 -4.12 -12.28 10.89
C LEU A 192 -5.12 -11.80 9.82
N PHE A 193 -6.23 -11.17 10.24
CA PHE A 193 -7.19 -10.59 9.32
C PHE A 193 -6.54 -9.46 8.51
N GLN A 194 -5.81 -8.54 9.16
CA GLN A 194 -5.07 -7.47 8.48
C GLN A 194 -4.08 -8.02 7.46
N LEU A 195 -3.33 -9.07 7.81
CA LEU A 195 -2.36 -9.70 6.90
C LEU A 195 -3.03 -10.28 5.65
N ILE A 196 -4.11 -11.05 5.85
CA ILE A 196 -4.85 -11.66 4.74
C ILE A 196 -5.54 -10.59 3.89
N TYR A 197 -6.10 -9.57 4.55
CA TYR A 197 -6.78 -8.46 3.92
C TYR A 197 -5.82 -7.62 3.05
N ALA A 198 -4.69 -7.21 3.61
CA ALA A 198 -3.64 -6.51 2.88
C ALA A 198 -3.10 -7.36 1.73
N PHE A 199 -2.87 -8.66 1.93
CA PHE A 199 -2.47 -9.57 0.85
C PHE A 199 -3.51 -9.62 -0.28
N ALA A 200 -4.80 -9.74 0.04
CA ALA A 200 -5.87 -9.82 -0.95
C ALA A 200 -6.01 -8.52 -1.76
N LEU A 201 -6.01 -7.35 -1.09
CA LEU A 201 -5.96 -6.05 -1.76
C LEU A 201 -4.67 -5.89 -2.56
N GLY A 202 -3.55 -6.37 -2.00
CA GLY A 202 -2.26 -6.64 -2.64
C GLY A 202 -2.39 -7.11 -4.08
N LEU A 203 -3.01 -8.29 -4.21
CA LEU A 203 -3.23 -8.97 -5.48
C LEU A 203 -4.12 -8.17 -6.44
N ILE A 204 -5.19 -7.53 -5.93
CA ILE A 204 -6.14 -6.75 -6.73
C ILE A 204 -5.46 -5.51 -7.33
N TYR A 205 -4.73 -4.75 -6.52
CA TYR A 205 -4.02 -3.55 -6.97
C TYR A 205 -2.92 -3.91 -7.97
N GLY A 206 -2.18 -4.99 -7.72
CA GLY A 206 -1.19 -5.49 -8.68
C GLY A 206 -1.80 -6.00 -9.98
N ASP A 207 -2.97 -6.64 -9.95
CA ASP A 207 -3.70 -7.03 -11.17
C ASP A 207 -4.16 -5.80 -11.96
N CYS A 208 -4.65 -4.77 -11.27
CA CYS A 208 -4.99 -3.48 -11.86
C CYS A 208 -3.76 -2.84 -12.54
N TYR A 209 -2.62 -2.81 -11.85
CA TYR A 209 -1.35 -2.31 -12.38
C TYR A 209 -0.93 -3.05 -13.66
N GLU A 210 -0.85 -4.38 -13.62
CA GLU A 210 -0.38 -5.18 -14.76
C GLU A 210 -1.28 -5.09 -15.97
N LYS A 211 -2.60 -5.00 -15.76
CA LYS A 211 -3.58 -4.96 -16.84
C LYS A 211 -3.76 -3.59 -17.46
N THR A 212 -3.44 -2.52 -16.74
CA THR A 212 -3.54 -1.14 -17.24
C THR A 212 -2.19 -0.58 -17.67
N GLY A 213 -1.09 -1.14 -17.16
CA GLY A 213 0.26 -0.60 -17.33
C GLY A 213 0.47 0.73 -16.60
N SER A 214 -0.42 1.06 -15.64
CA SER A 214 -0.45 2.32 -14.92
C SER A 214 -0.55 2.11 -13.42
N VAL A 215 0.31 2.77 -12.65
CA VAL A 215 0.25 2.79 -11.18
C VAL A 215 -0.83 3.74 -10.65
N ILE A 216 -1.33 4.66 -11.49
CA ILE A 216 -2.28 5.68 -11.07
C ILE A 216 -3.64 5.09 -10.66
N TYR A 217 -4.14 4.09 -11.39
CA TYR A 217 -5.42 3.47 -11.01
C TYR A 217 -5.34 2.67 -9.70
N PRO A 218 -4.30 1.84 -9.45
CA PRO A 218 -4.01 1.28 -8.14
C PRO A 218 -4.00 2.33 -7.02
N MET A 219 -3.34 3.48 -7.23
CA MET A 219 -3.28 4.56 -6.22
C MET A 219 -4.68 5.05 -5.88
N VAL A 220 -5.50 5.29 -6.91
CA VAL A 220 -6.87 5.78 -6.73
C VAL A 220 -7.73 4.77 -5.98
N ILE A 221 -7.70 3.49 -6.37
CA ILE A 221 -8.54 2.49 -5.70
C ILE A 221 -8.10 2.23 -4.26
N HIS A 222 -6.79 2.29 -3.99
CA HIS A 222 -6.25 2.18 -2.64
C HIS A 222 -6.71 3.34 -1.76
N SER A 223 -6.50 4.59 -2.20
CA SER A 223 -6.95 5.77 -1.48
C SER A 223 -8.46 5.74 -1.22
N ILE A 224 -9.25 5.38 -2.24
CA ILE A 224 -10.71 5.28 -2.10
C ILE A 224 -11.10 4.23 -1.05
N SER A 225 -10.50 3.03 -1.07
CA SER A 225 -10.80 2.01 -0.06
C SER A 225 -10.48 2.50 1.35
N ASN A 226 -9.37 3.20 1.54
CA ASN A 226 -8.98 3.66 2.87
C ASN A 226 -9.90 4.79 3.36
N VAL A 227 -10.25 5.74 2.49
CA VAL A 227 -11.22 6.80 2.81
C VAL A 227 -12.59 6.21 3.15
N ILE A 228 -13.06 5.19 2.40
CA ILE A 228 -14.32 4.52 2.70
C ILE A 228 -14.25 3.83 4.07
N ALA A 229 -13.23 2.99 4.31
CA ALA A 229 -13.13 2.22 5.53
C ALA A 229 -13.02 3.13 6.77
N VAL A 230 -12.09 4.10 6.74
CA VAL A 230 -11.87 5.06 7.83
C VAL A 230 -13.06 6.00 8.00
N GLY A 231 -13.62 6.50 6.90
CA GLY A 231 -14.78 7.40 6.94
C GLY A 231 -16.01 6.73 7.56
N VAL A 232 -16.27 5.45 7.25
CA VAL A 232 -17.35 4.69 7.88
C VAL A 232 -17.06 4.47 9.37
N THR A 233 -15.83 4.16 9.77
CA THR A 233 -15.47 4.10 11.19
C THR A 233 -15.77 5.42 11.89
N MET A 234 -15.34 6.55 11.34
CA MET A 234 -15.59 7.89 11.92
C MET A 234 -17.07 8.23 12.02
N LEU A 235 -17.88 7.83 11.03
CA LEU A 235 -19.33 8.09 11.03
C LEU A 235 -20.11 7.27 12.06
N LEU A 236 -19.58 6.09 12.43
CA LEU A 236 -20.21 5.18 13.38
C LEU A 236 -19.66 5.31 14.81
N SER A 237 -18.60 6.11 15.00
CA SER A 237 -17.99 6.40 16.30
C SER A 237 -18.69 7.56 16.97
#